data_AF-A0A844FR23-F1
#
_entry.id   AF-A0A844FR23-F1
#
_cell.length_a   1.000
_cell.length_b   1.000
_cell.length_c   1.000
_cell.angle_alpha   90.00
_cell.angle_beta   90.00
_cell.angle_gamma   90.00
#
_symmetry.space_group_name_H-M   'P 1'
#
loop_
_entity.id
_entity.type
_entity.pdbx_description
1 polymer ?
#
loop_
_entity_poly.entity_id
_entity_poly.type
_entity_poly.pdbx_seq_one_letter_code
_entity_poly.pdbx_strand_id
1 'polypeptide(L)'
;MKKILIFLICLILAGCSSQSSEHGQKRKELSEYKKIVQKVKTSKPQENPPFDYRLVYSKVDDGYRYDLIINNPSITMLHIKALSYSSSLNDKYYPTLGLFEEAQYSLKKDYVNKKEGYYKGFALSGKVKEKDELKLYISYENKSKRVGEVYRIHYEN
;
A
#
# COMPACT_ATOMS: atom_id res chain seq x y z
N MET A 1 -63.62 -8.99 11.41
CA MET A 1 -63.15 -8.68 10.04
C MET A 1 -62.34 -7.40 10.09
N LYS A 2 -61.10 -7.44 9.56
CA LYS A 2 -60.33 -6.31 8.97
C LYS A 2 -60.24 -5.00 9.79
N LYS A 3 -59.09 -4.50 10.28
CA LYS A 3 -57.69 -4.83 9.98
C LYS A 3 -56.79 -4.34 11.11
N ILE A 4 -55.98 -5.27 11.61
CA ILE A 4 -54.76 -5.12 12.40
C ILE A 4 -53.70 -4.42 11.52
N LEU A 5 -53.89 -3.13 11.19
CA LEU A 5 -53.07 -2.45 10.16
C LEU A 5 -52.32 -1.20 10.65
N ILE A 6 -52.31 -0.91 11.94
CA ILE A 6 -51.69 0.34 12.44
C ILE A 6 -50.42 0.08 13.26
N PHE A 7 -50.22 -1.14 13.77
CA PHE A 7 -49.01 -1.50 14.53
C PHE A 7 -47.84 -2.00 13.68
N LEU A 8 -48.03 -2.18 12.36
CA LEU A 8 -47.01 -2.71 11.45
C LEU A 8 -46.23 -1.63 10.67
N ILE A 9 -46.43 -0.34 10.98
CA ILE A 9 -45.76 0.77 10.27
C ILE A 9 -44.63 1.40 11.11
N CYS A 10 -44.64 1.25 12.44
CA CYS A 10 -43.58 1.79 13.30
C CYS A 10 -42.34 0.88 13.41
N LEU A 11 -42.42 -0.37 12.96
CA LEU A 11 -41.30 -1.33 13.02
C LEU A 11 -40.38 -1.30 11.79
N ILE A 12 -40.69 -0.50 10.77
CA ILE A 12 -39.90 -0.42 9.52
C ILE A 12 -38.92 0.76 9.51
N LEU A 13 -38.91 1.61 10.55
CA LEU A 13 -38.03 2.79 10.65
C LEU A 13 -36.79 2.57 11.55
N ALA A 14 -36.64 1.39 12.17
CA ALA A 14 -35.43 1.01 12.89
C ALA A 14 -34.43 0.20 12.01
N GLY A 15 -34.59 0.24 10.69
CA GLY A 15 -33.83 -0.55 9.72
C GLY A 15 -32.91 0.28 8.82
N CYS A 16 -32.16 1.24 9.37
CA CYS A 16 -31.04 1.91 8.70
C CYS A 16 -30.29 2.69 9.78
N SER A 17 -29.02 2.50 10.14
CA SER A 17 -27.86 2.26 9.32
C SER A 17 -26.70 1.74 10.19
N SER A 18 -26.37 0.45 10.12
CA SER A 18 -25.08 -0.07 10.61
C SER A 18 -24.03 -0.20 9.49
N GLN A 19 -24.33 0.32 8.30
CA GLN A 19 -23.46 0.29 7.11
C GLN A 19 -22.36 1.37 7.12
N SER A 20 -22.15 2.05 8.24
CA SER A 20 -21.29 3.24 8.36
C SER A 20 -19.81 2.92 8.58
N SER A 21 -19.46 1.73 9.09
CA SER A 21 -18.09 1.35 9.43
C SER A 21 -17.24 1.02 8.20
N GLU A 22 -17.70 0.10 7.35
CA GLU A 22 -16.96 -0.38 6.18
C GLU A 22 -16.80 0.72 5.11
N HIS A 23 -17.89 1.43 4.82
CA HIS A 23 -17.86 2.54 3.87
C HIS A 23 -17.03 3.73 4.41
N GLY A 24 -17.02 3.91 5.74
CA GLY A 24 -16.12 4.86 6.41
C GLY A 24 -14.65 4.48 6.26
N GLN A 25 -14.31 3.21 6.43
CA GLN A 25 -12.95 2.68 6.33
C GLN A 25 -12.39 2.79 4.90
N LYS A 26 -13.13 2.33 3.89
CA LYS A 26 -12.73 2.45 2.47
C LYS A 26 -12.42 3.89 2.05
N ARG A 27 -13.20 4.86 2.56
CA ARG A 27 -12.94 6.29 2.31
C ARG A 27 -11.65 6.78 2.97
N LYS A 28 -11.34 6.30 4.17
CA LYS A 28 -10.08 6.63 4.87
C LYS A 28 -8.87 6.06 4.13
N GLU A 29 -8.91 4.80 3.72
CA GLU A 29 -7.84 4.14 2.95
C GLU A 29 -7.59 4.85 1.62
N LEU A 30 -8.66 5.17 0.87
CA LEU A 30 -8.54 5.91 -0.38
C LEU A 30 -7.99 7.33 -0.17
N SER A 31 -8.38 8.00 0.93
CA SER A 31 -7.83 9.30 1.29
C SER A 31 -6.35 9.19 1.65
N GLU A 32 -5.93 8.16 2.37
CA GLU A 32 -4.52 7.92 2.72
C GLU A 32 -3.69 7.67 1.45
N TYR A 33 -4.16 6.78 0.57
CA TYR A 33 -3.55 6.53 -0.74
C TYR A 33 -3.32 7.83 -1.52
N LYS A 34 -4.33 8.69 -1.65
CA LYS A 34 -4.21 9.98 -2.37
C LYS A 34 -3.14 10.88 -1.75
N LYS A 35 -3.06 10.93 -0.41
CA LYS A 35 -2.03 11.70 0.31
C LYS A 35 -0.63 11.16 0.03
N ILE A 36 -0.46 9.84 0.04
CA ILE A 36 0.82 9.18 -0.26
C ILE A 36 1.25 9.45 -1.69
N VAL A 37 0.34 9.30 -2.67
CA VAL A 37 0.63 9.62 -4.07
C VAL A 37 1.09 11.07 -4.22
N GLN A 38 0.39 12.02 -3.58
CA GLN A 38 0.78 13.41 -3.63
C GLN A 38 2.15 13.65 -2.99
N LYS A 39 2.42 13.03 -1.83
CA LYS A 39 3.72 13.12 -1.15
C LYS A 39 4.84 12.60 -2.05
N VAL A 40 4.68 11.44 -2.68
CA VAL A 40 5.70 10.86 -3.58
C VAL A 40 5.99 11.77 -4.78
N LYS A 41 4.94 12.35 -5.36
CA LYS A 41 5.07 13.27 -6.49
C LYS A 41 5.93 14.47 -6.13
N THR A 42 5.65 15.12 -5.00
CA THR A 42 6.26 16.40 -4.63
C THR A 42 7.56 16.27 -3.85
N SER A 43 7.79 15.13 -3.19
CA SER A 43 8.99 14.94 -2.37
C SER A 43 10.23 14.74 -3.24
N LYS A 44 11.34 15.37 -2.81
CA LYS A 44 12.68 15.03 -3.29
C LYS A 44 13.03 13.65 -2.71
N PRO A 45 13.27 12.62 -3.55
CA PRO A 45 13.61 11.31 -3.05
C PRO A 45 14.98 11.31 -2.38
N GLN A 46 15.13 10.49 -1.35
CA GLN A 46 16.39 10.16 -0.71
C GLN A 46 17.09 9.01 -1.44
N GLU A 47 18.39 8.86 -1.20
CA GLU A 47 19.19 7.72 -1.64
C GLU A 47 19.48 6.79 -0.45
N ASN A 48 20.03 5.60 -0.71
CA ASN A 48 20.53 4.66 0.30
C ASN A 48 19.47 4.28 1.36
N PRO A 49 18.36 3.62 0.96
CA PRO A 49 17.38 3.13 1.93
C PRO A 49 17.98 2.11 2.92
N PRO A 50 17.38 1.94 4.11
CA PRO A 50 17.85 0.98 5.11
C PRO A 50 17.39 -0.46 4.82
N PHE A 51 17.41 -0.85 3.55
CA PHE A 51 17.03 -2.16 3.04
C PHE A 51 17.65 -2.35 1.66
N ASP A 52 17.80 -3.62 1.28
CA ASP A 52 18.20 -3.96 -0.07
C ASP A 52 16.97 -3.90 -0.99
N TYR A 53 17.20 -3.51 -2.23
CA TYR A 53 16.17 -3.54 -3.26
C TYR A 53 16.73 -4.04 -4.59
N ARG A 54 15.82 -4.57 -5.41
CA ARG A 54 16.09 -4.85 -6.83
C ARG A 54 14.88 -4.44 -7.65
N LEU A 55 15.11 -3.69 -8.72
CA LEU A 55 14.09 -3.31 -9.68
C LEU A 55 14.38 -4.00 -11.02
N VAL A 56 13.48 -4.91 -11.41
CA VAL A 56 13.61 -5.69 -12.65
C VAL A 56 12.48 -5.34 -13.60
N TYR A 57 12.80 -5.19 -14.89
CA TYR A 57 11.82 -4.94 -15.95
C TYR A 57 11.71 -6.12 -16.91
N SER A 58 10.49 -6.59 -17.14
CA SER A 58 10.14 -7.57 -18.17
C SER A 58 9.32 -6.89 -19.26
N LYS A 59 9.66 -7.13 -20.53
CA LYS A 59 8.90 -6.59 -21.66
C LYS A 59 7.52 -7.26 -21.74
N VAL A 60 6.50 -6.46 -22.02
CA VAL A 60 5.12 -6.91 -22.31
C VAL A 60 4.61 -6.15 -23.54
N ASP A 61 3.44 -6.53 -24.07
CA ASP A 61 2.93 -5.97 -25.34
C ASP A 61 2.85 -4.43 -25.34
N ASP A 62 2.40 -3.84 -24.23
CA ASP A 62 2.20 -2.40 -24.06
C ASP A 62 3.17 -1.81 -23.02
N GLY A 63 4.47 -2.02 -23.25
CA GLY A 63 5.57 -1.47 -22.46
C GLY A 63 6.29 -2.52 -21.62
N TYR A 64 6.37 -2.28 -20.31
CA TYR A 64 7.10 -3.14 -19.38
C TYR A 64 6.29 -3.41 -18.11
N ARG A 65 6.41 -4.63 -17.61
CA ARG A 65 6.08 -4.95 -16.22
C ARG A 65 7.35 -4.78 -15.39
N TYR A 66 7.26 -4.08 -14.28
CA TYR A 66 8.32 -4.07 -13.28
C TYR A 66 7.96 -4.91 -12.07
N ASP A 67 9.00 -5.44 -11.42
CA ASP A 67 8.92 -6.01 -10.07
C ASP A 67 9.99 -5.30 -9.21
N LEU A 68 9.54 -4.50 -8.25
CA LEU A 68 10.39 -3.89 -7.23
C LEU A 68 10.39 -4.79 -5.99
N ILE A 69 11.51 -5.47 -5.76
CA ILE A 69 11.71 -6.39 -4.65
C ILE A 69 12.44 -5.65 -3.54
N ILE A 70 11.94 -5.73 -2.30
CA ILE A 70 12.53 -5.12 -1.10
C ILE A 70 12.77 -6.21 -0.06
N ASN A 71 13.98 -6.30 0.49
CA ASN A 71 14.34 -7.33 1.48
C ASN A 71 15.55 -6.90 2.34
N ASN A 72 16.03 -7.83 3.19
CA ASN A 72 17.24 -7.68 4.01
C ASN A 72 17.36 -6.29 4.70
N PRO A 73 16.39 -5.90 5.52
CA PRO A 73 16.43 -4.57 6.14
C PRO A 73 17.60 -4.47 7.14
N SER A 74 18.25 -3.31 7.22
CA SER A 74 19.29 -3.04 8.22
C SER A 74 18.71 -2.62 9.57
N ILE A 75 17.42 -2.25 9.60
CA ILE A 75 16.65 -1.89 10.80
C ILE A 75 15.37 -2.73 10.89
N THR A 76 14.76 -2.82 12.08
CA THR A 76 13.41 -3.38 12.18
C THR A 76 12.38 -2.38 11.64
N MET A 77 11.51 -2.83 10.74
CA MET A 77 10.47 -2.04 10.10
C MET A 77 9.12 -2.69 10.36
N LEU A 78 8.34 -2.15 11.29
CA LEU A 78 7.04 -2.70 11.66
C LEU A 78 5.89 -2.03 10.90
N HIS A 79 4.82 -2.78 10.61
CA HIS A 79 3.57 -2.26 10.06
C HIS A 79 3.76 -1.38 8.81
N ILE A 80 4.57 -1.91 7.89
CA ILE A 80 5.00 -1.25 6.66
C ILE A 80 3.79 -0.89 5.81
N LYS A 81 3.78 0.36 5.35
CA LYS A 81 2.98 0.79 4.21
C LYS A 81 3.90 1.28 3.10
N ALA A 82 3.71 0.78 1.89
CA ALA A 82 4.56 1.13 0.75
C ALA A 82 3.76 1.43 -0.51
N LEU A 83 4.32 2.27 -1.38
CA LEU A 83 3.78 2.58 -2.71
C LEU A 83 4.94 2.82 -3.68
N SER A 84 4.93 2.14 -4.82
CA SER A 84 5.88 2.37 -5.91
C SER A 84 5.26 3.29 -6.96
N TYR A 85 6.01 4.31 -7.37
CA TYR A 85 5.56 5.37 -8.26
C TYR A 85 6.45 5.48 -9.49
N SER A 86 5.79 5.56 -10.65
CA SER A 86 6.38 5.92 -11.93
C SER A 86 5.51 6.99 -12.60
N SER A 87 6.13 7.96 -13.26
CA SER A 87 5.41 8.92 -14.12
C SER A 87 4.79 8.25 -15.36
N SER A 88 5.31 7.10 -15.79
CA SER A 88 4.88 6.37 -16.98
C SER A 88 3.96 5.18 -16.67
N LEU A 89 3.32 5.17 -15.49
CA LEU A 89 2.38 4.12 -15.07
C LEU A 89 1.33 3.83 -16.16
N ASN A 90 1.17 2.54 -16.47
CA ASN A 90 0.19 2.04 -17.44
C ASN A 90 -0.96 1.27 -16.76
N ASP A 91 -1.31 1.68 -15.54
CA ASP A 91 -2.37 1.12 -14.71
C ASP A 91 -3.14 2.27 -14.02
N LYS A 92 -4.35 1.99 -13.54
CA LYS A 92 -5.18 2.99 -12.85
C LYS A 92 -4.66 3.37 -11.47
N TYR A 93 -4.00 2.44 -10.78
CA TYR A 93 -3.50 2.60 -9.42
C TYR A 93 -2.04 2.17 -9.34
N TYR A 94 -1.29 2.88 -8.51
CA TYR A 94 0.08 2.51 -8.18
C TYR A 94 0.07 1.24 -7.31
N PRO A 95 1.05 0.34 -7.47
CA PRO A 95 1.18 -0.82 -6.59
C PRO A 95 1.45 -0.39 -5.15
N THR A 96 0.79 -1.06 -4.21
CA THR A 96 0.86 -0.76 -2.77
C THR A 96 1.05 -2.01 -1.92
N LEU A 97 1.49 -1.81 -0.69
CA LEU A 97 1.47 -2.81 0.38
C LEU A 97 1.00 -2.16 1.68
N GLY A 98 0.13 -2.84 2.44
CA GLY A 98 -0.27 -2.43 3.79
C GLY A 98 -1.20 -1.23 3.84
N LEU A 99 -1.84 -0.89 2.72
CA LEU A 99 -2.79 0.24 2.62
C LEU A 99 -4.24 -0.20 2.55
N PHE A 100 -4.51 -1.30 1.87
CA PHE A 100 -5.87 -1.82 1.66
C PHE A 100 -6.04 -3.23 2.25
N GLU A 101 -4.94 -3.88 2.60
CA GLU A 101 -4.90 -5.19 3.20
C GLU A 101 -5.10 -5.10 4.72
N GLU A 102 -5.85 -6.05 5.28
CA GLU A 102 -5.95 -6.20 6.74
C GLU A 102 -4.66 -6.74 7.36
N ALA A 103 -3.89 -7.50 6.57
CA ALA A 103 -2.63 -8.09 7.00
C ALA A 103 -1.58 -7.02 7.26
N GLN A 104 -0.85 -7.17 8.36
CA GLN A 104 0.30 -6.34 8.68
C GLN A 104 1.57 -6.94 8.10
N TYR A 105 2.43 -6.07 7.59
CA TYR A 105 3.70 -6.44 6.97
C TYR A 105 4.85 -5.82 7.75
N SER A 106 5.75 -6.65 8.24
CA SER A 106 6.93 -6.22 8.98
C SER A 106 8.16 -6.91 8.42
N LEU A 107 9.29 -6.21 8.39
CA LEU A 107 10.59 -6.76 8.04
C LEU A 107 11.55 -6.63 9.22
N LYS A 108 12.26 -7.71 9.51
CA LYS A 108 13.30 -7.77 10.54
C LYS A 108 14.43 -8.65 10.03
N LYS A 109 15.66 -8.16 10.17
CA LYS A 109 16.86 -8.89 9.74
C LYS A 109 16.88 -10.29 10.36
N ASP A 110 17.12 -11.28 9.51
CA ASP A 110 17.26 -12.71 9.87
C ASP A 110 16.10 -13.28 10.69
N TYR A 111 14.89 -12.71 10.56
CA TYR A 111 13.70 -13.16 11.28
C TYR A 111 12.48 -13.25 10.35
N VAL A 112 11.83 -14.41 10.34
CA VAL A 112 10.61 -14.67 9.56
C VAL A 112 9.60 -15.37 10.45
N ASN A 113 8.44 -14.76 10.64
CA ASN A 113 7.28 -15.36 11.27
C ASN A 113 6.01 -14.82 10.60
N LYS A 114 5.53 -15.52 9.58
CA LYS A 114 4.38 -15.08 8.78
C LYS A 114 3.08 -14.97 9.60
N LYS A 115 2.92 -15.78 10.65
CA LYS A 115 1.75 -15.72 11.54
C LYS A 115 1.69 -14.40 12.31
N GLU A 116 2.85 -13.81 12.60
CA GLU A 116 3.01 -12.52 13.27
C GLU A 116 3.22 -11.36 12.28
N GLY A 117 3.08 -11.60 10.96
CA GLY A 117 3.28 -10.58 9.93
C GLY A 117 4.75 -10.23 9.65
N TYR A 118 5.73 -11.04 10.08
CA TYR A 118 7.14 -10.86 9.74
C TYR A 118 7.54 -11.66 8.50
N TYR A 119 7.97 -10.95 7.46
CA TYR A 119 8.34 -11.51 6.17
C TYR A 119 9.84 -11.33 5.90
N LYS A 120 10.38 -12.13 4.96
CA LYS A 120 11.76 -11.99 4.48
C LYS A 120 11.93 -10.76 3.57
N GLY A 121 10.86 -10.33 2.93
CA GLY A 121 10.80 -9.26 1.95
C GLY A 121 9.41 -9.21 1.31
N PHE A 122 9.19 -8.25 0.42
CA PHE A 122 7.98 -8.12 -0.38
C PHE A 122 8.30 -7.57 -1.76
N ALA A 123 7.33 -7.65 -2.68
CA ALA A 123 7.46 -7.10 -4.02
C ALA A 123 6.29 -6.15 -4.32
N LEU A 124 6.57 -5.09 -5.07
CA LEU A 124 5.60 -4.20 -5.66
C LEU A 124 5.72 -4.30 -7.18
N SER A 125 4.65 -4.73 -7.84
CA SER A 125 4.64 -5.01 -9.27
C SER A 125 3.64 -4.13 -9.99
N GLY A 126 4.06 -3.47 -11.08
CA GLY A 126 3.18 -2.62 -11.88
C GLY A 126 3.58 -2.59 -13.34
N LYS A 127 2.72 -2.03 -14.19
CA LYS A 127 3.03 -1.80 -15.61
C LYS A 127 3.38 -0.36 -15.88
N VAL A 128 4.35 -0.14 -16.76
CA VAL A 128 4.81 1.17 -17.20
C VAL A 128 5.05 1.17 -18.71
N LYS A 129 4.96 2.33 -19.34
CA LYS A 129 5.23 2.47 -20.78
C LYS A 129 6.72 2.35 -21.10
N GLU A 130 7.56 2.90 -20.22
CA GLU A 130 9.01 3.01 -20.41
C GLU A 130 9.75 2.54 -19.16
N LYS A 131 10.94 1.97 -19.33
CA LYS A 131 11.84 1.66 -18.20
C LYS A 131 12.41 2.97 -17.67
N ASP A 132 12.30 3.18 -16.36
CA ASP A 132 12.87 4.34 -15.69
C ASP A 132 13.14 3.99 -14.22
N GLU A 133 13.80 4.87 -13.50
CA GLU A 133 13.86 4.80 -12.06
C GLU A 133 12.44 4.94 -11.45
N LEU A 134 12.23 4.32 -10.29
CA LEU A 134 10.99 4.49 -9.53
C LEU A 134 11.22 5.39 -8.32
N LYS A 135 10.14 6.03 -7.86
CA LYS A 135 10.09 6.53 -6.48
C LYS A 135 9.37 5.50 -5.61
N LEU A 136 9.92 5.20 -4.44
CA LEU A 136 9.28 4.34 -3.43
C LEU A 136 8.91 5.20 -2.23
N TYR A 137 7.63 5.32 -1.93
CA TYR A 137 7.24 5.69 -0.57
C TYR A 137 7.23 4.45 0.31
N ILE A 138 7.81 4.59 1.50
CA ILE A 138 7.72 3.57 2.53
C ILE A 138 7.57 4.24 3.89
N SER A 139 6.61 3.75 4.67
CA SER A 139 6.44 4.13 6.07
C SER A 139 6.41 2.90 6.94
N TYR A 140 6.96 3.03 8.14
CA TYR A 140 7.11 1.94 9.09
C TYR A 140 7.27 2.49 10.50
N GLU A 141 7.01 1.65 11.48
CA GLU A 141 7.30 1.92 12.89
C GLU A 141 8.67 1.38 13.27
N ASN A 142 9.47 2.22 13.94
CA ASN A 142 10.76 1.86 14.52
C ASN A 142 10.91 2.60 15.86
N LYS A 143 11.23 1.87 16.94
CA LYS A 143 11.38 2.42 18.30
C LYS A 143 10.21 3.34 18.71
N SER A 144 8.98 2.88 18.46
CA SER A 144 7.72 3.59 18.75
C SER A 144 7.50 4.92 18.00
N LYS A 145 8.27 5.18 16.93
CA LYS A 145 8.04 6.31 16.03
C LYS A 145 7.67 5.81 14.65
N ARG A 146 6.66 6.43 14.02
CA ARG A 146 6.34 6.20 12.62
C ARG A 146 7.18 7.11 11.73
N VAL A 147 7.99 6.50 10.88
CA VAL A 147 8.83 7.16 9.87
C VAL A 147 8.16 6.97 8.51
N GLY A 148 8.26 7.96 7.63
CA GLY A 148 7.68 7.87 6.28
C GLY A 148 8.49 8.65 5.28
N GLU A 149 9.22 7.94 4.44
CA GLU A 149 10.22 8.49 3.52
C GLU A 149 9.91 8.14 2.07
N VAL A 150 10.55 8.87 1.15
CA VAL A 150 10.50 8.60 -0.28
C VAL A 150 11.92 8.36 -0.76
N TYR A 151 12.17 7.22 -1.40
CA TYR A 151 13.47 6.83 -1.94
C TYR A 151 13.45 6.79 -3.46
N ARG A 152 14.60 7.07 -4.08
CA ARG A 152 14.84 6.79 -5.50
C ARG A 152 15.30 5.35 -5.63
N ILE A 153 14.74 4.64 -6.59
CA ILE A 153 15.00 3.23 -6.85
C ILE A 153 15.51 3.12 -8.26
N HIS A 154 16.78 2.74 -8.38
CA HIS A 154 17.42 2.49 -9.66
C HIS A 154 17.14 1.07 -10.12
N TYR A 155 17.03 0.87 -11.44
CA TYR A 155 17.06 -0.46 -12.03
C TYR A 155 18.49 -0.88 -12.31
N GLU A 156 18.76 -2.18 -12.21
CA GLU A 156 20.04 -2.74 -12.63
C GLU A 156 20.11 -2.64 -14.17
N ASN A 157 21.21 -2.07 -14.70
CA ASN A 157 21.48 -2.02 -16.15
C ASN A 157 21.88 -3.38 -16.71
#